data_AF-A0A445A915-F1
#
_entry.id   AF-A0A445A915-F1
#
_cell.length_a   1.000
_cell.length_b   1.000
_cell.length_c   1.000
_cell.angle_alpha   90.00
_cell.angle_beta   90.00
_cell.angle_gamma   90.00
#
_symmetry.space_group_name_H-M   'P 1'
#
loop_
_entity.id
_entity.type
_entity.pdbx_description
1 polymer ?
#
loop_
_entity_poly.entity_id
_entity_poly.type
_entity_poly.pdbx_seq_one_letter_code
_entity_poly.pdbx_strand_id
1 'polypeptide(L)'
;MDSAELQRVFQMFDRNGDGRISKKELNDSLEKLGIYIPDKELDQMIEKIDVNGDGWVDMEEFGELYMSIMDEREERDEEEDMKEAFNVFDQNGDGYITVEELRSVLSSLGLKQGRTVEECRKMIMKVDRDGDGMVDYKEFKQMMKGGGFSALG
;
A
#
# COMPACT_ATOMS: atom_id res chain seq x y z
N MET A 1 -12.57 -9.33 7.38
CA MET A 1 -12.95 -9.55 5.98
C MET A 1 -14.46 -9.51 5.91
N ASP A 2 -15.01 -8.45 5.34
CA ASP A 2 -16.45 -8.26 5.24
C ASP A 2 -16.96 -9.07 4.05
N SER A 3 -17.67 -10.17 4.32
CA SER A 3 -18.29 -11.01 3.30
C SER A 3 -19.18 -10.22 2.33
N ALA A 4 -19.69 -9.07 2.80
CA ALA A 4 -20.48 -8.14 2.01
C ALA A 4 -19.67 -7.39 0.94
N GLU A 5 -18.40 -7.06 1.20
CA GLU A 5 -17.54 -6.43 0.19
C GLU A 5 -17.10 -7.44 -0.85
N LEU A 6 -16.67 -8.63 -0.42
CA LEU A 6 -16.30 -9.70 -1.34
C LEU A 6 -17.46 -10.05 -2.29
N GLN A 7 -18.68 -10.17 -1.76
CA GLN A 7 -19.86 -10.45 -2.57
C GLN A 7 -20.19 -9.31 -3.56
N ARG A 8 -20.00 -8.05 -3.16
CA ARG A 8 -20.20 -6.90 -4.06
C ARG A 8 -19.20 -6.87 -5.19
N VAL A 9 -17.93 -7.15 -4.88
CA VAL A 9 -16.88 -7.23 -5.88
C VAL A 9 -17.14 -8.43 -6.78
N PHE A 10 -17.44 -9.60 -6.22
CA PHE A 10 -17.80 -10.78 -7.00
C PHE A 10 -18.93 -10.48 -8.01
N GLN A 11 -19.99 -9.78 -7.59
CA GLN A 11 -21.07 -9.35 -8.49
C GLN A 11 -20.66 -8.28 -9.53
N MET A 12 -19.62 -7.49 -9.29
CA MET A 12 -19.07 -6.63 -10.32
C MET A 12 -18.36 -7.43 -11.42
N PHE A 13 -17.75 -8.54 -11.04
CA PHE A 13 -17.02 -9.44 -11.94
C PHE A 13 -17.96 -10.40 -12.67
N ASP A 14 -18.89 -11.04 -11.95
CA ASP A 14 -19.94 -11.91 -12.48
C ASP A 14 -21.04 -11.09 -13.19
N ARG A 15 -20.80 -10.80 -14.47
CA ARG A 15 -21.71 -10.01 -15.33
C ARG A 15 -23.01 -10.73 -15.61
N ASN A 16 -22.94 -12.05 -15.75
CA ASN A 16 -24.06 -12.87 -16.21
C ASN A 16 -24.92 -13.38 -15.04
N GLY A 17 -24.42 -13.29 -13.81
CA GLY A 17 -25.10 -13.66 -12.57
C GLY A 17 -25.20 -15.17 -12.36
N ASP A 18 -24.33 -15.97 -13.00
CA ASP A 18 -24.33 -17.43 -12.91
C ASP A 18 -23.62 -17.96 -11.65
N GLY A 19 -23.04 -17.05 -10.85
CA GLY A 19 -22.32 -17.38 -9.62
C GLY A 19 -20.90 -17.86 -9.87
N ARG A 20 -20.37 -17.69 -11.09
CA ARG A 20 -19.02 -18.06 -11.51
C ARG A 20 -18.44 -16.93 -12.36
N ILE A 21 -17.12 -16.76 -12.31
CA ILE A 21 -16.44 -15.75 -13.11
C ILE A 21 -15.66 -16.47 -14.21
N SER A 22 -16.04 -16.22 -15.46
CA SER A 22 -15.24 -16.67 -16.60
C SER A 22 -13.96 -15.83 -16.76
N LYS A 23 -12.94 -16.39 -17.42
CA LYS A 23 -11.73 -15.64 -17.83
C LYS A 23 -12.06 -14.30 -18.50
N LYS A 24 -13.09 -14.29 -19.34
CA LYS A 24 -13.53 -13.09 -20.06
C LYS A 24 -14.10 -12.06 -19.11
N GLU A 25 -14.97 -12.48 -18.19
CA GLU A 25 -15.56 -11.62 -17.16
C GLU A 25 -14.51 -11.06 -16.20
N LEU A 26 -13.51 -11.86 -15.85
CA LEU A 26 -12.36 -11.44 -15.05
C LEU A 26 -11.59 -10.32 -15.75
N ASN A 27 -11.22 -10.51 -17.01
CA ASN A 27 -10.47 -9.51 -17.79
C ASN A 27 -11.26 -8.19 -17.96
N ASP A 28 -12.51 -8.29 -18.41
CA ASP A 28 -13.40 -7.13 -18.64
C ASP A 28 -13.54 -6.28 -17.38
N SER A 29 -13.55 -6.94 -16.22
CA SER A 29 -13.75 -6.30 -14.92
C SER A 29 -12.46 -5.69 -14.38
N LEU A 30 -11.31 -6.35 -14.58
CA LEU A 30 -9.99 -5.77 -14.28
C LEU A 30 -9.71 -4.53 -15.12
N GLU A 31 -10.00 -4.56 -16.42
CA GLU A 31 -9.85 -3.39 -17.31
C GLU A 31 -10.72 -2.22 -16.84
N LYS A 32 -11.96 -2.49 -16.40
CA LYS A 32 -12.86 -1.47 -15.84
C LYS A 32 -12.36 -0.84 -14.55
N LEU A 33 -11.59 -1.58 -13.75
CA LEU A 33 -10.93 -1.08 -12.55
C LEU A 33 -9.61 -0.36 -12.86
N GLY A 34 -9.27 -0.20 -14.14
CA GLY A 34 -8.01 0.41 -14.59
C GLY A 34 -6.80 -0.51 -14.46
N ILE A 35 -7.00 -1.80 -14.14
CA ILE A 35 -5.94 -2.79 -14.06
C ILE A 35 -5.80 -3.48 -15.42
N TYR A 36 -4.69 -3.24 -16.09
CA TYR A 36 -4.32 -3.97 -17.30
C TYR A 36 -3.37 -5.11 -16.96
N ILE A 37 -3.86 -6.34 -17.12
CA ILE A 37 -3.06 -7.56 -16.96
C ILE A 37 -2.94 -8.22 -18.34
N PRO A 38 -1.73 -8.59 -18.80
CA PRO A 38 -1.59 -9.29 -20.06
C PRO A 38 -2.24 -10.67 -20.00
N ASP A 39 -2.83 -11.11 -21.11
CA ASP A 39 -3.61 -12.37 -21.21
C ASP A 39 -2.88 -13.58 -20.62
N LYS A 40 -1.55 -13.64 -20.82
CA LYS A 40 -0.70 -14.71 -20.31
C LYS A 40 -0.57 -14.72 -18.78
N GLU A 41 -0.53 -13.55 -18.14
CA GLU A 41 -0.54 -13.48 -16.68
C GLU A 41 -1.92 -13.76 -16.12
N LEU A 42 -2.98 -13.34 -16.83
CA LEU A 42 -4.35 -13.67 -16.46
C LEU A 42 -4.59 -15.19 -16.47
N ASP A 43 -4.08 -15.89 -17.49
CA ASP A 43 -4.12 -17.37 -17.53
C ASP A 43 -3.42 -17.99 -16.33
N GLN A 44 -2.23 -17.47 -15.97
CA GLN A 44 -1.49 -17.94 -14.80
C GLN A 44 -2.20 -17.63 -13.48
N MET A 45 -2.91 -16.51 -13.39
CA MET A 45 -3.72 -16.18 -12.23
C MET A 45 -4.88 -17.15 -12.09
N ILE A 46 -5.59 -17.42 -13.18
CA ILE A 46 -6.69 -18.39 -13.18
C ILE A 46 -6.17 -19.79 -12.85
N GLU A 47 -5.11 -20.28 -13.48
CA GLU A 47 -4.53 -21.60 -13.16
C GLU A 47 -4.08 -21.73 -11.69
N LYS A 48 -3.68 -20.64 -11.04
CA LYS A 48 -3.30 -20.67 -9.62
C LYS A 48 -4.49 -20.74 -8.68
N ILE A 49 -5.65 -20.29 -9.13
CA ILE A 49 -6.83 -20.02 -8.29
C ILE A 49 -7.96 -21.00 -8.55
N ASP A 50 -8.08 -21.48 -9.78
CA ASP A 50 -8.92 -22.60 -10.19
C ASP A 50 -8.32 -23.91 -9.63
N VAL A 51 -8.52 -24.11 -8.32
CA VAL A 51 -8.03 -25.28 -7.59
C VAL A 51 -8.76 -26.53 -8.06
N ASN A 52 -10.02 -26.36 -8.46
CA ASN A 52 -10.89 -27.45 -8.86
C ASN A 52 -10.68 -27.87 -10.34
N GLY A 53 -10.04 -27.02 -11.15
CA GLY A 53 -9.67 -27.25 -12.54
C GLY A 53 -10.85 -27.21 -13.52
N ASP A 54 -11.95 -26.56 -13.16
CA ASP A 54 -13.16 -26.49 -13.99
C ASP A 54 -13.13 -25.33 -15.00
N GLY A 55 -12.11 -24.47 -14.93
CA GLY A 55 -11.89 -23.33 -15.81
C GLY A 55 -12.71 -22.10 -15.44
N TRP A 56 -13.39 -22.12 -14.29
CA TRP A 56 -14.18 -21.02 -13.75
C TRP A 56 -13.62 -20.62 -12.38
N VAL A 57 -13.88 -19.38 -11.98
CA VAL A 57 -13.53 -18.92 -10.63
C VAL A 57 -14.83 -18.78 -9.85
N ASP A 58 -15.03 -19.63 -8.83
CA ASP A 58 -16.17 -19.52 -7.93
C ASP A 58 -15.92 -18.51 -6.79
N MET A 59 -16.91 -18.29 -5.92
CA MET A 59 -16.81 -17.29 -4.85
C MET A 59 -15.70 -17.57 -3.84
N GLU A 60 -15.39 -18.85 -3.58
CA GLU A 60 -14.34 -19.25 -2.65
C GLU A 60 -12.96 -19.00 -3.27
N GLU A 61 -12.79 -19.41 -4.52
CA GLU A 61 -11.58 -19.18 -5.33
C GLU A 61 -11.33 -17.69 -5.59
N PHE A 62 -12.40 -16.92 -5.87
CA PHE A 62 -12.33 -15.46 -6.01
C PHE A 62 -11.94 -14.78 -4.71
N GLY A 63 -12.31 -15.35 -3.55
CA GLY A 63 -11.88 -14.87 -2.23
C GLY A 63 -10.36 -14.86 -2.09
N GLU A 64 -9.71 -15.95 -2.47
CA GLU A 64 -8.25 -16.08 -2.44
C GLU A 64 -7.58 -15.12 -3.45
N LEU A 65 -8.13 -14.99 -4.66
CA LEU A 65 -7.65 -13.99 -5.63
C LEU A 65 -7.80 -12.57 -5.08
N TYR A 66 -8.97 -12.24 -4.56
CA TYR A 66 -9.27 -10.91 -4.04
C TYR A 66 -8.35 -10.57 -2.87
N MET A 67 -8.05 -11.53 -1.98
CA MET A 67 -7.03 -11.35 -0.96
C MET A 67 -5.68 -11.03 -1.59
N SER A 68 -5.20 -11.83 -2.55
CA SER A 68 -3.89 -11.58 -3.15
C SER A 68 -3.79 -10.21 -3.85
N ILE A 69 -4.82 -9.83 -4.62
CA ILE A 69 -4.84 -8.55 -5.34
C ILE A 69 -5.02 -7.37 -4.38
N MET A 70 -5.84 -7.50 -3.33
CA MET A 70 -6.04 -6.42 -2.36
C MET A 70 -4.84 -6.25 -1.46
N ASP A 71 -4.16 -7.32 -1.04
CA ASP A 71 -2.89 -7.24 -0.31
C ASP A 71 -1.86 -6.50 -1.18
N GLU A 72 -1.75 -6.82 -2.48
CA GLU A 72 -0.87 -6.12 -3.44
C GLU A 72 -1.32 -4.70 -3.81
N ARG A 73 -2.58 -4.34 -3.59
CA ARG A 73 -3.09 -2.97 -3.81
C ARG A 73 -2.88 -2.12 -2.57
N GLU A 74 -3.24 -2.61 -1.38
CA GLU A 74 -2.93 -1.95 -0.11
C GLU A 74 -1.42 -1.70 0.01
N GLU A 75 -0.57 -2.67 -0.36
CA GLU A 75 0.89 -2.44 -0.35
C GLU A 75 1.38 -1.41 -1.38
N ARG A 76 0.75 -1.33 -2.57
CA ARG A 76 1.13 -0.34 -3.61
C ARG A 76 0.66 1.07 -3.27
N ASP A 77 -0.58 1.21 -2.82
CA ASP A 77 -1.13 2.48 -2.38
C ASP A 77 -0.36 2.99 -1.14
N GLU A 78 -0.05 2.12 -0.16
CA GLU A 78 0.81 2.47 0.98
C GLU A 78 2.22 2.90 0.55
N GLU A 79 2.82 2.27 -0.46
CA GLU A 79 4.19 2.60 -0.88
C GLU A 79 4.27 3.92 -1.63
N GLU A 80 3.30 4.23 -2.48
CA GLU A 80 3.17 5.53 -3.16
C GLU A 80 2.89 6.65 -2.13
N ASP A 81 1.92 6.46 -1.22
CA ASP A 81 1.63 7.41 -0.14
C ASP A 81 2.85 7.64 0.77
N MET A 82 3.59 6.57 1.11
CA MET A 82 4.80 6.66 1.92
C MET A 82 5.90 7.44 1.21
N LYS A 83 6.02 7.29 -0.12
CA LYS A 83 7.02 7.97 -0.92
C LYS A 83 6.68 9.43 -1.13
N GLU A 84 5.41 9.77 -1.35
CA GLU A 84 4.95 11.15 -1.37
C GLU A 84 5.17 11.83 -0.02
N ALA A 85 4.81 11.15 1.09
CA ALA A 85 5.08 11.65 2.43
C ALA A 85 6.57 11.88 2.65
N PHE A 86 7.43 10.91 2.29
CA PHE A 86 8.89 11.04 2.40
C PHE A 86 9.40 12.27 1.63
N ASN A 87 8.93 12.47 0.39
CA ASN A 87 9.33 13.58 -0.46
C ASN A 87 8.83 14.95 0.05
N VAL A 88 7.81 14.99 0.90
CA VAL A 88 7.42 16.22 1.62
C VAL A 88 8.46 16.57 2.69
N PHE A 89 9.02 15.56 3.37
CA PHE A 89 10.06 15.73 4.39
C PHE A 89 11.43 16.01 3.77
N ASP A 90 11.85 15.22 2.79
CA ASP A 90 13.09 15.39 2.04
C ASP A 90 12.94 16.52 1.01
N GLN A 91 13.19 17.76 1.45
CA GLN A 91 13.02 18.95 0.61
C GLN A 91 14.09 19.07 -0.48
N ASN A 92 15.26 18.45 -0.25
CA ASN A 92 16.40 18.56 -1.13
C ASN A 92 16.48 17.40 -2.16
N GLY A 93 15.77 16.29 -1.89
CA GLY A 93 15.64 15.13 -2.77
C GLY A 93 16.87 14.20 -2.76
N ASP A 94 17.69 14.22 -1.72
CA ASP A 94 18.89 13.38 -1.59
C ASP A 94 18.60 11.98 -1.05
N GLY A 95 17.35 11.72 -0.66
CA GLY A 95 16.92 10.44 -0.12
C GLY A 95 17.11 10.31 1.39
N TYR A 96 17.48 11.39 2.09
CA TYR A 96 17.68 11.43 3.54
C TYR A 96 16.96 12.62 4.16
N ILE A 97 16.30 12.40 5.30
CA ILE A 97 15.64 13.48 6.02
C ILE A 97 16.58 13.96 7.13
N THR A 98 17.08 15.17 7.00
CA THR A 98 17.91 15.80 8.03
C THR A 98 17.08 16.38 9.17
N VAL A 99 17.73 16.68 10.30
CA VAL A 99 17.09 17.36 11.46
C VAL A 99 16.45 18.69 11.06
N GLU A 100 17.07 19.42 10.13
CA GLU A 100 16.60 20.74 9.69
C GLU A 100 15.35 20.62 8.82
N GLU A 101 15.33 19.67 7.90
CA GLU A 101 14.20 19.36 7.02
C GLU A 101 13.01 18.84 7.81
N LEU A 102 13.24 17.89 8.72
CA LEU A 102 12.22 17.39 9.62
C LEU A 102 11.60 18.54 10.42
N ARG A 103 12.41 19.43 10.98
CA ARG A 103 11.94 20.59 11.73
C ARG A 103 11.11 21.55 10.87
N SER A 104 11.55 21.82 9.66
CA SER A 104 10.88 22.71 8.69
C SER A 104 9.45 22.23 8.42
N VAL A 105 9.30 20.94 8.17
CA VAL A 105 8.00 20.31 7.88
C VAL A 105 7.13 20.19 9.13
N LEU A 106 7.68 19.73 10.25
CA LEU A 106 6.94 19.65 11.52
C LEU A 106 6.43 21.03 11.98
N SER A 107 7.23 22.08 11.75
CA SER A 107 6.81 23.47 12.02
C SER A 107 5.68 23.92 11.09
N SER A 108 5.75 23.57 9.81
CA SER A 108 4.71 23.88 8.81
C SER A 108 3.40 23.15 9.11
N LEU A 109 3.47 21.93 9.65
CA LEU A 109 2.32 21.15 10.10
C LEU A 109 1.77 21.58 11.48
N GLY A 110 2.42 22.55 12.14
CA GLY A 110 1.99 23.05 13.45
C GLY A 110 2.21 22.06 14.61
N LEU A 111 3.01 21.01 14.41
CA LEU A 111 3.29 20.01 15.42
C LEU A 111 4.25 20.56 16.49
N LYS A 112 3.93 20.31 17.76
CA LYS A 112 4.69 20.84 18.90
C LYS A 112 6.12 20.30 18.96
N GLN A 113 6.33 19.11 18.41
CA GLN A 113 7.61 18.40 18.38
C GLN A 113 8.60 19.01 17.38
N GLY A 114 8.13 19.79 16.40
CA GLY A 114 8.95 20.60 15.50
C GLY A 114 9.48 21.90 16.10
N ARG A 115 9.09 22.24 17.34
CA ARG A 115 9.41 23.57 17.92
C ARG A 115 10.87 23.75 18.29
N THR A 116 11.58 22.67 18.66
CA THR A 116 12.98 22.73 19.07
C THR A 116 13.81 21.68 18.34
N VAL A 117 15.06 22.04 18.03
CA VAL A 117 16.02 21.15 17.37
C VAL A 117 16.29 19.91 18.22
N GLU A 118 16.29 20.04 19.55
CA GLU A 118 16.50 18.91 20.47
C GLU A 118 15.41 17.85 20.37
N GLU A 119 14.15 18.24 20.17
CA GLU A 119 13.04 17.29 20.03
C GLU A 119 13.07 16.60 18.67
N CYS A 120 13.35 17.34 17.59
CA CYS A 120 13.57 16.78 16.25
C CYS A 120 14.75 15.79 16.27
N ARG A 121 15.84 16.14 16.96
CA ARG A 121 17.00 15.25 17.12
C ARG A 121 16.66 13.98 17.88
N LYS A 122 15.87 14.06 18.96
CA LYS A 122 15.39 12.87 19.68
C LYS A 122 14.51 11.99 18.81
N MET A 123 13.68 12.58 17.95
CA MET A 123 12.86 11.81 17.00
C MET A 123 13.72 11.05 16.01
N ILE A 124 14.70 11.72 15.41
CA ILE A 124 15.66 11.09 14.49
C ILE A 124 16.40 9.98 15.21
N MET A 125 17.01 10.23 16.37
CA MET A 125 17.75 9.22 17.13
C MET A 125 16.92 8.00 17.58
N LYS A 126 15.58 8.09 17.61
CA LYS A 126 14.72 6.93 17.91
C LYS A 126 14.52 6.01 16.70
N VAL A 127 14.68 6.55 15.49
CA VAL A 127 14.37 5.87 14.23
C VAL A 127 15.65 5.54 13.46
N ASP A 128 16.64 6.43 13.52
CA ASP A 128 18.03 6.31 13.05
C ASP A 128 18.69 5.08 13.69
N ARG A 129 18.84 4.03 12.90
CA ARG A 129 19.39 2.73 13.30
C ARG A 129 20.85 2.58 12.91
N ASP A 130 21.25 3.19 11.81
CA ASP A 130 22.63 3.16 11.34
C ASP A 130 23.51 4.23 12.00
N GLY A 131 22.89 5.21 12.67
CA GLY A 131 23.52 6.22 13.51
C GLY A 131 24.14 7.36 12.71
N ASP A 132 23.67 7.58 11.49
CA ASP A 132 24.21 8.61 10.59
C ASP A 132 23.68 10.03 10.93
N GLY A 133 22.67 10.10 11.81
CA GLY A 133 22.04 11.34 12.25
C GLY A 133 21.02 11.90 11.26
N MET A 134 20.65 11.11 10.26
CA MET A 134 19.62 11.36 9.26
C MET A 134 18.57 10.25 9.33
N VAL A 135 17.54 10.33 8.49
CA VAL A 135 16.52 9.28 8.39
C VAL A 135 16.40 8.88 6.94
N ASP A 136 16.77 7.64 6.63
CA ASP A 136 16.61 7.08 5.29
C ASP A 136 15.16 6.64 5.02
N TYR A 137 14.84 6.33 3.77
CA TYR A 137 13.50 5.88 3.39
C TYR A 137 13.03 4.64 4.19
N LYS A 138 13.92 3.68 4.50
CA LYS A 138 13.56 2.48 5.26
C LYS A 138 13.25 2.80 6.71
N GLU A 139 14.02 3.68 7.31
CA GLU A 139 13.80 4.19 8.67
C GLU A 139 12.49 4.97 8.77
N PHE A 140 12.25 5.87 7.81
CA PHE A 140 10.99 6.61 7.71
C PHE A 140 9.78 5.68 7.57
N LYS A 141 9.87 4.65 6.72
CA LYS A 141 8.81 3.64 6.52
C LYS A 141 8.50 2.91 7.84
N GLN A 142 9.52 2.53 8.61
CA GLN A 142 9.32 1.90 9.91
C GLN A 142 8.69 2.84 10.95
N MET A 143 9.08 4.11 10.96
CA MET A 143 8.47 5.10 11.83
C MET A 143 6.99 5.32 11.51
N MET A 144 6.63 5.43 10.23
CA MET A 144 5.24 5.61 9.81
C MET A 144 4.39 4.38 10.13
N LYS A 145 4.90 3.16 9.91
CA LYS A 145 4.24 1.91 10.33
C LYS A 145 4.06 1.79 11.86
N GLY A 146 4.88 2.49 12.65
CA GLY A 146 4.82 2.50 14.12
C GLY A 146 3.87 3.54 14.73
N GLY A 147 3.07 4.26 13.93
CA GLY A 147 2.17 5.33 14.41
C GLY A 147 2.69 6.75 14.19
N GLY A 148 3.73 6.92 13.36
CA GLY A 148 4.25 8.22 12.91
C GLY A 148 4.88 9.09 14.01
N PHE A 149 5.09 10.37 13.72
CA PHE A 149 5.73 11.34 14.64
C PHE A 149 4.94 11.57 15.94
N SER A 150 3.66 11.23 15.97
CA SER A 150 2.82 11.31 17.17
C SER A 150 3.17 10.23 18.20
N ALA A 151 3.67 9.07 17.77
CA ALA A 151 4.08 7.98 18.64
C ALA A 151 5.50 8.16 19.22
N LEU A 152 6.29 9.08 18.67
CA LEU A 152 7.65 9.38 19.13
C LEU A 152 7.71 10.44 20.25
N GLY A 153 6.58 11.03 20.63
CA GLY A 153 6.45 12.03 21.69
C GLY A 153 6.31 11.45 23.09
#